data_AF-A0A016TRA2-F1
#
_entry.id   AF-A0A016TRA2-F1
#
_cell.length_a   1.000
_cell.length_b   1.000
_cell.length_c   1.000
_cell.angle_alpha   90.00
_cell.angle_beta   90.00
_cell.angle_gamma   90.00
#
_symmetry.space_group_name_H-M   'P 1'
#
loop_
_entity.id
_entity.type
_entity.pdbx_description
1 polymer ?
#
loop_
_entity_poly.entity_id
_entity_poly.type
_entity_poly.pdbx_seq_one_letter_code
_entity_poly.pdbx_strand_id
1 'polypeptide(L)'
;MLELMKKISSKYCTKRRVFFATLTVFTTMGIYSLVVGVWLYLKRTDFYELTPTSFSAFSTAGLCCSTGVAVCIICTVGWIAATAYNRRLLLTYIGFVVLLAVIQTVTGALGLSYKEAAREHVRLDLLHNINRTALVTSQGRVFDLTASWDKLQKSLKCCGVNNASDWHYSRRWPSQQFVPDSCCDPEHFSDVVSMGHCGKVDNSTILYQQGCFEVFADWLYHHVSVMNWISLTLLFVELLSLIIAISLVNSESFFAGSSGKSRDEYHRCLVELNEMDARDLRVQPMDRIGDARQDPLDNVH
;
A
#
# COMPACT_ATOMS: atom_id res chain seq x y z
N MET A 1 -27.08 37.57 -18.48
CA MET A 1 -25.68 37.66 -17.98
C MET A 1 -25.56 37.26 -16.51
N LEU A 2 -26.30 37.88 -15.59
CA LEU A 2 -26.32 37.52 -14.16
C LEU A 2 -26.67 36.04 -13.86
N GLU A 3 -27.70 35.49 -14.51
CA GLU A 3 -28.07 34.06 -14.36
C GLU A 3 -26.99 33.09 -14.88
N LEU A 4 -26.29 33.47 -15.94
CA LEU A 4 -25.14 32.73 -16.47
C LEU A 4 -23.98 32.77 -15.47
N MET A 5 -23.72 33.92 -14.86
CA MET A 5 -22.65 34.10 -13.86
C MET A 5 -22.94 33.35 -12.55
N LYS A 6 -24.18 33.36 -12.06
CA LYS A 6 -24.61 32.52 -10.91
C LYS A 6 -24.37 31.03 -11.17
N LYS A 7 -24.73 30.54 -12.36
CA LYS A 7 -24.48 29.13 -12.74
C LYS A 7 -23.00 28.81 -12.81
N ILE A 8 -22.16 29.74 -13.28
CA ILE A 8 -20.70 29.55 -13.34
C ILE A 8 -20.08 29.53 -11.93
N SER A 9 -20.47 30.47 -11.06
CA SER A 9 -20.02 30.55 -9.66
C SER A 9 -20.45 29.33 -8.85
N SER A 10 -21.71 28.90 -8.97
CA SER A 10 -22.23 27.69 -8.33
C SER A 10 -21.43 26.44 -8.75
N LYS A 11 -21.16 26.27 -10.06
CA LYS A 11 -20.34 25.16 -10.56
C LYS A 11 -18.90 25.19 -10.02
N TYR A 12 -18.31 26.38 -9.88
CA TYR A 12 -16.98 26.53 -9.31
C TYR A 12 -16.95 26.16 -7.82
N CYS A 13 -17.91 26.63 -7.03
CA CYS A 13 -18.04 26.32 -5.61
C CYS A 13 -18.25 24.80 -5.40
N THR A 14 -19.09 24.15 -6.21
CA THR A 14 -19.30 22.69 -6.18
C THR A 14 -18.01 21.93 -6.52
N LYS A 15 -17.28 22.32 -7.57
CA LYS A 15 -16.01 21.67 -7.94
C LYS A 15 -14.97 21.76 -6.81
N ARG A 16 -14.86 22.92 -6.15
CA ARG A 16 -13.92 23.12 -5.03
C ARG A 16 -14.31 22.31 -3.80
N ARG A 17 -15.62 22.22 -3.48
CA ARG A 17 -16.13 21.35 -2.40
C ARG A 17 -15.85 19.87 -2.66
N VAL A 18 -16.10 19.39 -3.88
CA VAL A 18 -15.81 18.00 -4.27
C VAL A 18 -14.31 17.72 -4.16
N PHE A 19 -13.47 18.63 -4.65
CA PHE A 19 -12.02 18.48 -4.55
C PHE A 19 -11.54 18.38 -3.09
N PHE A 20 -12.04 19.25 -2.21
CA PHE A 20 -11.74 19.21 -0.79
C PHE A 20 -12.20 17.90 -0.12
N ALA A 21 -13.43 17.47 -0.38
CA ALA A 21 -13.97 16.22 0.17
C ALA A 21 -13.15 15.00 -0.25
N THR A 22 -12.79 14.91 -1.54
CA THR A 22 -11.93 13.85 -2.06
C THR A 22 -10.57 13.81 -1.35
N LEU A 23 -9.94 14.97 -1.14
CA LEU A 23 -8.66 15.05 -0.41
C LEU A 23 -8.78 14.63 1.06
N THR A 24 -9.87 14.98 1.74
CA THR A 24 -10.08 14.55 3.13
C THR A 24 -10.21 13.04 3.25
N VAL A 25 -10.91 12.38 2.31
CA VAL A 25 -11.02 10.91 2.27
C VAL A 25 -9.66 10.25 2.01
N PHE A 26 -8.85 10.80 1.10
CA PHE A 26 -7.50 10.26 0.87
C PHE A 26 -6.57 10.45 2.08
N THR A 27 -6.74 11.55 2.82
CA THR A 27 -5.97 11.80 4.04
C THR A 27 -6.30 10.76 5.12
N THR A 28 -7.59 10.46 5.34
CA THR A 28 -7.99 9.46 6.35
C THR A 28 -7.50 8.06 5.98
N MET A 29 -7.54 7.70 4.68
CA MET A 29 -6.95 6.44 4.18
C MET A 29 -5.43 6.39 4.37
N GLY A 30 -4.74 7.51 4.16
CA GLY A 30 -3.30 7.64 4.41
C GLY A 30 -2.93 7.43 5.89
N ILE A 31 -3.67 8.07 6.81
CA ILE A 31 -3.50 7.91 8.26
C ILE A 31 -3.78 6.45 8.67
N TYR A 32 -4.85 5.84 8.16
CA TYR A 32 -5.15 4.44 8.43
C TYR A 32 -3.99 3.52 8.00
N SER A 33 -3.46 3.71 6.79
CA SER A 33 -2.31 2.96 6.28
C SER A 33 -1.06 3.14 7.15
N LEU A 34 -0.80 4.36 7.64
CA LEU A 34 0.29 4.64 8.57
C LEU A 34 0.14 3.89 9.89
N VAL A 35 -1.05 3.92 10.50
CA VAL A 35 -1.33 3.24 11.76
C VAL A 35 -1.12 1.74 11.61
N VAL A 36 -1.63 1.14 10.52
CA VAL A 36 -1.42 -0.27 10.21
C VAL A 36 0.07 -0.58 9.99
N GLY A 37 0.79 0.26 9.24
CA GLY A 37 2.22 0.08 9.01
C GLY A 37 3.03 0.10 10.31
N VAL A 38 2.75 1.06 11.20
CA VAL A 38 3.40 1.16 12.51
C VAL A 38 3.02 -0.03 13.40
N TRP A 39 1.75 -0.44 13.41
CA TRP A 39 1.31 -1.63 14.14
C TRP A 39 2.04 -2.89 13.69
N LEU A 40 2.15 -3.11 12.37
CA LEU A 40 2.91 -4.22 11.80
C LEU A 40 4.40 -4.13 12.15
N TYR A 41 4.96 -2.92 12.15
CA TYR A 41 6.36 -2.71 12.53
C TYR A 41 6.62 -3.06 14.00
N LEU A 42 5.74 -2.66 14.92
CA LEU A 42 5.83 -2.97 16.35
C LEU A 42 5.60 -4.45 16.61
N LYS A 43 4.61 -5.09 15.98
CA LYS A 43 4.42 -6.56 16.10
C LYS A 43 5.62 -7.34 15.58
N ARG A 44 6.39 -6.77 14.64
CA ARG A 44 7.60 -7.39 14.10
C ARG A 44 8.73 -7.54 15.13
N THR A 45 8.75 -6.72 16.20
CA THR A 45 9.76 -6.86 17.26
C THR A 45 9.51 -8.08 18.14
N ASP A 46 8.27 -8.59 18.17
CA ASP A 46 7.89 -9.77 18.97
C ASP A 46 8.09 -11.10 18.20
N PHE A 47 8.12 -11.05 16.86
CA PHE A 47 8.28 -12.22 15.98
C PHE A 47 9.60 -12.13 15.19
N TYR A 48 10.72 -12.29 15.91
CA TYR A 48 12.09 -12.13 15.42
C TYR A 48 12.56 -13.19 14.39
N GLU A 49 11.74 -14.17 13.99
CA GLU A 49 12.20 -15.31 13.18
C GLU A 49 11.59 -15.45 11.77
N LEU A 50 10.55 -14.68 11.42
CA LEU A 50 9.76 -15.02 10.22
C LEU A 50 9.67 -13.93 9.15
N THR A 51 10.41 -12.83 9.26
CA THR A 51 10.42 -11.83 8.18
C THR A 51 11.82 -11.36 7.76
N PRO A 52 12.20 -11.51 6.48
CA PRO A 52 13.47 -11.02 5.97
C PRO A 52 13.58 -9.49 6.13
N THR A 53 14.65 -9.04 6.81
CA THR A 53 14.96 -7.62 7.05
C THR A 53 15.78 -6.98 5.93
N SER A 54 16.29 -7.77 4.98
CA SER A 54 16.96 -7.31 3.76
C SER A 54 16.03 -6.50 2.84
N PHE A 55 14.73 -6.65 3.07
CA PHE A 55 13.67 -5.84 2.49
C PHE A 55 12.99 -5.02 3.57
N SER A 56 13.69 -4.30 4.45
CA SER A 56 13.00 -3.44 5.43
C SER A 56 12.16 -2.35 4.74
N ALA A 57 12.62 -1.85 3.59
CA ALA A 57 11.89 -0.90 2.73
C ALA A 57 10.74 -1.56 1.93
N PHE A 58 10.91 -2.80 1.48
CA PHE A 58 9.88 -3.58 0.74
C PHE A 58 9.05 -4.52 1.62
N SER A 59 9.29 -4.50 2.93
CA SER A 59 8.47 -5.22 3.89
C SER A 59 7.08 -4.63 3.84
N THR A 60 6.05 -5.46 4.01
CA THR A 60 4.67 -5.01 4.17
C THR A 60 4.56 -3.82 5.13
N ALA A 61 5.26 -3.85 6.27
CA ALA A 61 5.29 -2.74 7.23
C ALA A 61 5.96 -1.47 6.67
N GLY A 62 7.12 -1.63 6.02
CA GLY A 62 7.86 -0.51 5.41
C GLY A 62 7.11 0.14 4.25
N LEU A 63 6.47 -0.66 3.40
CA LEU A 63 5.62 -0.19 2.29
C LEU A 63 4.40 0.55 2.83
N CYS A 64 3.65 -0.03 3.78
CA CYS A 64 2.51 0.65 4.39
C CYS A 64 2.91 1.99 5.05
N CYS A 65 4.02 2.02 5.80
CA CYS A 65 4.53 3.25 6.40
C CYS A 65 4.94 4.29 5.35
N SER A 66 5.79 3.92 4.40
CA SER A 66 6.32 4.84 3.39
C SER A 66 5.22 5.40 2.49
N THR A 67 4.32 4.55 1.99
CA THR A 67 3.16 4.98 1.20
C THR A 67 2.22 5.85 2.03
N GLY A 68 1.96 5.49 3.29
CA GLY A 68 1.12 6.28 4.18
C GLY A 68 1.67 7.69 4.42
N VAL A 69 2.99 7.82 4.66
CA VAL A 69 3.63 9.15 4.86
C VAL A 69 3.51 9.97 3.58
N ALA A 70 3.83 9.37 2.43
CA ALA A 70 3.76 10.05 1.14
C ALA A 70 2.33 10.58 0.87
N VAL A 71 1.31 9.76 1.06
CA VAL A 71 -0.10 10.15 0.88
C VAL A 71 -0.47 11.29 1.82
N CYS A 72 -0.08 11.25 3.09
CA CYS A 72 -0.36 12.33 4.03
C CYS A 72 0.28 13.65 3.60
N ILE A 73 1.55 13.64 3.14
CA ILE A 73 2.23 14.84 2.65
C ILE A 73 1.53 15.41 1.41
N ILE A 74 1.21 14.55 0.43
CA ILE A 74 0.54 14.99 -0.80
C ILE A 74 -0.85 15.55 -0.50
N CYS A 75 -1.62 14.90 0.37
CA CYS A 75 -2.96 15.33 0.72
C CYS A 75 -2.96 16.61 1.55
N THR A 76 -2.01 16.78 2.49
CA THR A 76 -1.88 18.04 3.25
C THR A 76 -1.53 19.21 2.34
N VAL A 77 -0.61 19.02 1.39
CA VAL A 77 -0.32 20.04 0.35
C VAL A 77 -1.58 20.32 -0.48
N GLY A 78 -2.34 19.30 -0.87
CA GLY A 78 -3.61 19.45 -1.57
C GLY A 78 -4.66 20.20 -0.75
N TRP A 79 -4.72 19.95 0.55
CA TRP A 79 -5.65 20.59 1.48
C TRP A 79 -5.32 22.07 1.65
N ILE A 80 -4.04 22.40 1.84
CA ILE A 80 -3.56 23.79 1.87
C ILE A 80 -3.78 24.44 0.50
N ALA A 81 -3.61 23.73 -0.62
CA ALA A 81 -3.92 24.25 -1.96
C ALA A 81 -5.42 24.51 -2.17
N ALA A 82 -6.29 23.71 -1.55
CA ALA A 82 -7.73 23.86 -1.63
C ALA A 82 -8.24 25.03 -0.77
N THR A 83 -7.61 25.32 0.37
CA THR A 83 -7.96 26.44 1.26
C THR A 83 -7.26 27.73 0.89
N ALA A 84 -6.01 27.66 0.46
CA ALA A 84 -5.26 28.83 -0.01
C ALA A 84 -5.85 29.31 -1.34
N TYR A 85 -6.29 30.57 -1.38
CA TYR A 85 -6.70 31.25 -2.62
C TYR A 85 -5.50 31.66 -3.49
N ASN A 86 -4.42 30.86 -3.46
CA ASN A 86 -3.17 31.16 -4.13
C ASN A 86 -2.96 30.23 -5.32
N ARG A 87 -3.06 30.79 -6.53
CA ARG A 87 -2.84 30.11 -7.79
C ARG A 87 -1.51 29.34 -7.86
N ARG A 88 -0.44 29.87 -7.26
CA ARG A 88 0.88 29.20 -7.31
C ARG A 88 0.85 27.85 -6.59
N LEU A 89 0.13 27.76 -5.47
CA LEU A 89 0.04 26.53 -4.68
C LEU A 89 -0.82 25.45 -5.37
N LEU A 90 -1.86 25.88 -6.07
CA LEU A 90 -2.67 24.98 -6.90
C LEU A 90 -1.88 24.45 -8.11
N LEU A 91 -1.02 25.27 -8.73
CA LEU A 91 -0.12 24.85 -9.79
C LEU A 91 0.96 23.88 -9.30
N THR A 92 1.52 24.09 -8.11
CA THR A 92 2.47 23.13 -7.53
C THR A 92 1.82 21.78 -7.24
N TYR A 93 0.58 21.79 -6.72
CA TYR A 93 -0.19 20.55 -6.53
C TYR A 93 -0.42 19.80 -7.85
N ILE A 94 -0.82 20.52 -8.91
CA ILE A 94 -0.95 19.94 -10.26
C ILE A 94 0.36 19.30 -10.72
N GLY A 95 1.51 19.98 -10.51
CA GLY A 95 2.82 19.44 -10.84
C GLY A 95 3.14 18.14 -10.12
N PHE A 96 2.85 18.05 -8.82
CA PHE A 96 3.03 16.82 -8.03
C PHE A 96 2.14 15.68 -8.54
N VAL A 97 0.86 15.93 -8.80
CA VAL A 97 -0.06 14.89 -9.31
C VAL A 97 0.38 14.39 -10.70
N VAL A 98 0.82 15.28 -11.59
CA VAL A 98 1.35 14.88 -12.90
C VAL A 98 2.62 14.04 -12.74
N LEU A 99 3.53 14.42 -11.84
CA LEU A 99 4.73 13.62 -11.57
C LEU A 99 4.40 12.21 -11.08
N LEU A 100 3.41 12.08 -10.18
CA LEU A 100 2.94 10.77 -9.69
C LEU A 100 2.34 9.92 -10.82
N ALA A 101 1.49 10.52 -11.65
CA ALA A 101 0.91 9.83 -12.80
C ALA A 101 1.99 9.33 -13.78
N VAL A 102 3.06 10.10 -14.00
CA VAL A 102 4.21 9.68 -14.83
C VAL A 102 4.95 8.52 -14.18
N ILE A 103 5.27 8.61 -12.88
CA ILE A 103 5.94 7.52 -12.16
C ILE A 103 5.08 6.24 -12.21
N GLN A 104 3.79 6.37 -11.95
CA GLN A 104 2.85 5.25 -11.93
C GLN A 104 2.73 4.56 -13.29
N THR A 105 2.62 5.33 -14.37
CA THR A 105 2.54 4.79 -15.73
C THR A 105 3.86 4.14 -16.16
N VAL A 106 5.01 4.73 -15.82
CA VAL A 106 6.33 4.13 -16.10
C VAL A 106 6.50 2.83 -15.30
N THR A 107 6.21 2.83 -14.00
CA THR A 107 6.31 1.61 -13.17
C THR A 107 5.34 0.52 -13.65
N GLY A 108 4.11 0.88 -14.00
CA GLY A 108 3.14 -0.06 -14.58
C GLY A 108 3.61 -0.65 -15.90
N ALA A 109 4.14 0.19 -16.80
CA ALA A 109 4.67 -0.25 -18.09
C ALA A 109 5.89 -1.18 -17.93
N LEU A 110 6.82 -0.83 -17.04
CA LEU A 110 7.99 -1.66 -16.71
C LEU A 110 7.58 -2.99 -16.07
N GLY A 111 6.59 -2.98 -15.17
CA GLY A 111 6.08 -4.19 -14.54
C GLY A 111 5.48 -5.19 -15.53
N LEU A 112 4.82 -4.69 -16.58
CA LEU A 112 4.26 -5.52 -17.65
C LEU A 112 5.32 -6.00 -18.65
N SER A 113 6.27 -5.13 -19.03
CA SER A 113 7.27 -5.46 -20.05
C SER A 113 8.36 -6.43 -19.56
N TYR A 114 8.75 -6.32 -18.30
CA TYR A 114 9.80 -7.17 -17.70
C TYR A 114 9.24 -8.42 -17.00
N LYS A 115 7.96 -8.78 -17.21
CA LYS A 115 7.32 -9.93 -16.54
C LYS A 115 8.12 -11.23 -16.71
N GLU A 116 8.48 -11.59 -17.94
CA GLU A 116 9.17 -12.85 -18.22
C GLU A 116 10.63 -12.84 -17.72
N ALA A 117 11.32 -11.71 -17.87
CA ALA A 117 12.67 -11.54 -17.32
C ALA A 117 12.68 -11.64 -15.80
N ALA A 118 11.71 -11.01 -15.12
CA ALA A 118 11.54 -11.11 -13.68
C ALA A 118 11.26 -12.56 -13.24
N ARG A 119 10.49 -13.32 -14.02
CA ARG A 119 10.22 -14.73 -13.77
C ARG A 119 11.52 -15.54 -13.74
N GLU A 120 12.37 -15.37 -14.74
CA GLU A 120 13.64 -16.09 -14.82
C GLU A 120 14.61 -15.68 -13.70
N HIS A 121 14.68 -14.39 -13.37
CA HIS A 121 15.49 -13.92 -12.24
C HIS A 121 15.04 -14.55 -10.91
N VAL A 122 13.73 -14.62 -10.65
CA VAL A 122 13.19 -15.28 -9.46
C VAL A 122 13.52 -16.77 -9.45
N ARG A 123 13.45 -17.45 -10.61
CA ARG A 123 13.84 -18.87 -10.74
C ARG A 123 15.29 -19.10 -10.35
N LEU A 124 16.20 -18.31 -10.92
CA LEU A 124 17.64 -18.42 -10.67
C LEU A 124 17.97 -18.11 -9.21
N ASP A 125 17.32 -17.10 -8.61
CA ASP A 125 17.49 -16.78 -7.21
C ASP A 125 17.01 -17.92 -6.30
N LEU A 126 15.87 -18.57 -6.61
CA LEU A 126 15.39 -19.73 -5.86
C LEU A 126 16.38 -20.91 -5.97
N LEU A 127 16.91 -21.18 -7.16
CA LEU A 127 17.93 -22.22 -7.38
C LEU A 127 19.24 -21.93 -6.63
N HIS A 128 19.63 -20.67 -6.50
CA HIS A 128 20.80 -20.30 -5.72
C HIS A 128 20.57 -20.44 -4.21
N ASN A 129 19.35 -20.14 -3.76
CA ASN A 129 18.96 -20.15 -2.36
C ASN A 129 18.70 -21.56 -1.81
N ILE A 130 18.24 -22.53 -2.62
CA ILE A 130 18.01 -23.92 -2.17
C ILE A 130 19.30 -24.57 -1.65
N ASN A 131 20.48 -24.10 -2.09
CA ASN A 131 21.78 -24.62 -1.70
C ASN A 131 22.36 -23.96 -0.43
N ARG A 132 21.66 -22.98 0.15
CA ARG A 132 22.10 -22.23 1.32
C ARG A 132 21.23 -22.57 2.52
N THR A 133 21.87 -22.92 3.63
CA THR A 133 21.19 -23.18 4.91
C THR A 133 20.86 -21.89 5.64
N ALA A 134 21.71 -20.87 5.47
CA ALA A 134 21.45 -19.54 5.98
C ALA A 134 21.93 -18.44 5.02
N LEU A 135 21.22 -17.33 5.02
CA LEU A 135 21.70 -16.08 4.44
C LEU A 135 22.19 -15.18 5.56
N VAL A 136 23.39 -14.63 5.44
CA VAL A 136 23.84 -13.54 6.30
C VAL A 136 23.58 -12.25 5.55
N THR A 137 22.70 -11.41 6.09
CA THR A 137 22.50 -10.07 5.52
C THR A 137 23.71 -9.19 5.75
N SER A 138 23.82 -8.12 4.95
CA SER A 138 24.78 -7.03 5.17
C SER A 138 24.68 -6.39 6.57
N GLN A 139 23.59 -6.63 7.29
CA GLN A 139 23.35 -6.21 8.68
C GLN A 139 23.75 -7.25 9.74
N GLY A 140 24.42 -8.35 9.34
CA GLY A 140 24.90 -9.39 10.24
C GLY A 140 23.82 -10.34 10.78
N ARG A 141 22.56 -10.24 10.33
CA ARG A 141 21.51 -11.19 10.73
C ARG A 141 21.60 -12.47 9.92
N VAL A 142 21.54 -13.61 10.63
CA VAL A 142 21.50 -14.98 10.09
C VAL A 142 20.04 -15.35 9.85
N PHE A 143 19.68 -15.64 8.60
CA PHE A 143 18.35 -16.11 8.20
C PHE A 143 18.35 -17.62 8.11
N ASP A 144 17.45 -18.30 8.82
CA ASP A 144 17.21 -19.72 8.58
C ASP A 144 16.38 -19.90 7.30
N LEU A 145 17.07 -20.27 6.22
CA LEU A 145 16.42 -20.57 4.95
C LEU A 145 15.58 -21.85 5.06
N THR A 146 15.92 -22.76 5.98
CA THR A 146 15.26 -24.05 6.14
C THR A 146 13.80 -23.88 6.52
N ALA A 147 13.51 -23.09 7.56
CA ALA A 147 12.14 -22.82 8.00
C ALA A 147 11.30 -22.08 6.94
N SER A 148 11.95 -21.22 6.15
CA SER A 148 11.29 -20.49 5.06
C SER A 148 10.90 -21.43 3.91
N TRP A 149 11.80 -22.35 3.54
CA TRP A 149 11.51 -23.41 2.56
C TRP A 149 10.41 -24.34 3.04
N ASP A 150 10.44 -24.76 4.32
CA ASP A 150 9.42 -25.64 4.88
C ASP A 150 8.02 -25.02 4.84
N LYS A 151 7.93 -23.72 5.16
CA LYS A 151 6.67 -22.98 5.09
C LYS A 151 6.20 -22.78 3.65
N LEU A 152 7.12 -22.46 2.73
CA LEU A 152 6.82 -22.29 1.32
C LEU A 152 6.24 -23.58 0.72
N GLN A 153 6.93 -24.71 0.94
CA GLN A 153 6.55 -26.03 0.42
C GLN A 153 5.20 -26.49 0.96
N LYS A 154 4.95 -26.32 2.27
CA LYS A 154 3.65 -26.64 2.88
C LYS A 154 2.53 -25.72 2.40
N SER A 155 2.80 -24.42 2.22
CA SER A 155 1.78 -23.44 1.83
C SER A 155 1.40 -23.53 0.35
N LEU A 156 2.36 -23.90 -0.51
CA LEU A 156 2.16 -23.98 -1.96
C LEU A 156 2.03 -25.43 -2.46
N LYS A 157 2.10 -26.43 -1.56
CA LYS A 157 2.00 -27.86 -1.89
C LYS A 157 2.97 -28.27 -3.02
N CYS A 158 4.23 -27.92 -2.86
CA CYS A 158 5.28 -28.08 -3.88
C CYS A 158 6.58 -28.63 -3.28
N CYS A 159 7.46 -29.18 -4.11
CA CYS A 159 8.77 -29.66 -3.68
C CYS A 159 9.90 -29.24 -4.63
N GLY A 160 10.99 -28.73 -4.06
CA GLY A 160 12.14 -28.21 -4.80
C GLY A 160 11.81 -26.94 -5.59
N VAL A 161 12.71 -26.48 -6.46
CA VAL A 161 12.47 -25.28 -7.27
C VAL A 161 11.68 -25.66 -8.52
N ASN A 162 12.21 -26.60 -9.28
CA ASN A 162 11.60 -27.16 -10.49
C ASN A 162 11.04 -28.55 -10.22
N ASN A 163 11.74 -29.32 -9.39
CA ASN A 163 11.33 -30.66 -8.99
C ASN A 163 12.01 -31.09 -7.68
N ALA A 164 11.49 -32.15 -7.05
CA ALA A 164 12.05 -32.71 -5.82
C ALA A 164 13.54 -33.09 -5.93
N SER A 165 13.99 -33.48 -7.13
CA SER A 165 15.39 -33.80 -7.43
C SER A 165 16.37 -32.66 -7.17
N ASP A 166 15.92 -31.40 -7.14
CA ASP A 166 16.78 -30.25 -6.85
C ASP A 166 17.43 -30.35 -5.45
N TRP A 167 16.77 -31.04 -4.51
CA TRP A 167 17.32 -31.30 -3.18
C TRP A 167 18.48 -32.30 -3.18
N HIS A 168 18.53 -33.23 -4.14
CA HIS A 168 19.59 -34.23 -4.25
C HIS A 168 20.94 -33.59 -4.62
N TYR A 169 20.89 -32.42 -5.28
CA TYR A 169 22.07 -31.62 -5.62
C TYR A 169 22.38 -30.54 -4.58
N SER A 170 21.57 -30.45 -3.50
CA SER A 170 21.80 -29.49 -2.44
C SER A 170 22.98 -29.91 -1.55
N ARG A 171 23.74 -28.93 -1.05
CA ARG A 171 24.82 -29.13 -0.07
C ARG A 171 24.31 -29.60 1.29
N ARG A 172 22.99 -29.66 1.49
CA ARG A 172 22.37 -30.05 2.75
C ARG A 172 22.45 -31.56 2.98
N TRP A 173 22.36 -32.36 1.92
CA TRP A 173 22.49 -33.82 1.97
C TRP A 173 23.35 -34.32 0.81
N PRO A 174 24.69 -34.17 0.89
CA PRO A 174 25.57 -34.59 -0.19
C PRO A 174 25.46 -36.11 -0.40
N SER A 175 25.23 -36.52 -1.65
CA SER A 175 25.17 -37.93 -2.07
C SER A 175 24.06 -38.77 -1.41
N GLN A 176 23.02 -38.13 -0.87
CA GLN A 176 21.81 -38.79 -0.39
C GLN A 176 20.61 -38.28 -1.17
N GLN A 177 19.71 -39.17 -1.59
CA GLN A 177 18.47 -38.81 -2.27
C GLN A 177 17.39 -38.45 -1.24
N PHE A 178 17.67 -37.43 -0.43
CA PHE A 178 16.77 -36.96 0.61
C PHE A 178 16.16 -35.61 0.26
N VAL A 179 14.91 -35.44 0.67
CA VAL A 179 14.17 -34.18 0.63
C VAL A 179 13.74 -33.79 2.05
N PRO A 180 13.44 -32.51 2.31
CA PRO A 180 12.80 -32.09 3.55
C PRO A 180 11.44 -32.76 3.75
N ASP A 181 11.05 -33.07 4.99
CA ASP A 181 9.73 -33.65 5.30
C ASP A 181 8.57 -32.69 4.95
N SER A 182 8.85 -31.40 4.74
CA SER A 182 7.90 -30.40 4.23
C SER A 182 7.50 -30.61 2.77
N CYS A 183 8.23 -31.43 2.01
CA CYS A 183 7.88 -31.87 0.65
C CYS A 183 6.84 -32.99 0.61
N CYS A 184 6.51 -33.61 1.74
CA CYS A 184 5.62 -34.75 1.76
C CYS A 184 4.16 -34.32 1.67
N ASP A 185 3.40 -35.06 0.89
CA ASP A 185 1.99 -34.81 0.67
C ASP A 185 1.16 -35.49 1.78
N PRO A 186 0.48 -34.72 2.65
CA PRO A 186 -0.30 -35.29 3.75
C PRO A 186 -1.46 -36.17 3.27
N GLU A 187 -1.89 -36.08 2.01
CA GLU A 187 -2.96 -36.94 1.47
C GLU A 187 -2.59 -38.43 1.44
N HIS A 188 -1.29 -38.74 1.48
CA HIS A 188 -0.79 -40.12 1.46
C HIS A 188 -0.57 -40.72 2.86
N PHE A 189 -0.87 -39.97 3.93
CA PHE A 189 -0.64 -40.40 5.31
C PHE A 189 -1.93 -40.36 6.14
N SER A 190 -2.19 -41.43 6.89
CA SER A 190 -3.39 -41.56 7.74
C SER A 190 -3.29 -40.79 9.06
N ASP A 191 -2.06 -40.60 9.57
CA ASP A 191 -1.75 -39.93 10.83
C ASP A 191 -0.46 -39.10 10.72
N VAL A 192 -0.37 -37.98 11.45
CA VAL A 192 0.78 -37.05 11.44
C VAL A 192 2.08 -37.74 11.90
N VAL A 193 1.97 -38.75 12.77
CA VAL A 193 3.09 -39.55 13.26
C VAL A 193 3.76 -40.36 12.15
N SER A 194 2.98 -40.80 11.15
CA SER A 194 3.47 -41.56 9.99
C SER A 194 4.18 -40.69 8.95
N MET A 195 4.11 -39.36 9.09
CA MET A 195 4.73 -38.40 8.17
C MET A 195 6.16 -38.03 8.57
N GLY A 196 6.63 -38.45 9.75
CA GLY A 196 8.00 -38.20 10.20
C GLY A 196 9.01 -38.94 9.34
N HIS A 197 10.06 -38.25 8.86
CA HIS A 197 11.12 -38.80 7.99
C HIS A 197 10.65 -39.32 6.63
N CYS A 198 9.45 -38.93 6.18
CA CYS A 198 8.93 -39.27 4.85
C CYS A 198 9.88 -38.84 3.72
N GLY A 199 10.62 -37.72 3.89
CA GLY A 199 11.57 -37.23 2.88
C GLY A 199 12.84 -38.07 2.74
N LYS A 200 13.02 -39.08 3.59
CA LYS A 200 14.12 -40.05 3.51
C LYS A 200 13.70 -41.41 2.95
N VAL A 201 12.41 -41.59 2.68
CA VAL A 201 11.87 -42.80 2.07
C VAL A 201 12.08 -42.71 0.56
N ASP A 202 12.62 -43.77 -0.05
CA ASP A 202 12.78 -43.87 -1.50
C ASP A 202 11.43 -44.18 -2.18
N ASN A 203 10.48 -43.26 -2.04
CA ASN A 203 9.18 -43.33 -2.67
C ASN A 203 8.77 -41.93 -3.12
N SER A 204 8.88 -41.65 -4.43
CA SER A 204 8.53 -40.35 -4.99
C SER A 204 7.02 -40.08 -5.02
N THR A 205 6.16 -41.10 -4.86
CA THR A 205 4.69 -40.94 -4.94
C THR A 205 4.08 -40.22 -3.74
N ILE A 206 4.76 -40.25 -2.58
CA ILE A 206 4.32 -39.60 -1.34
C ILE A 206 4.76 -38.12 -1.25
N LEU A 207 5.46 -37.61 -2.27
CA LEU A 207 5.98 -36.24 -2.34
C LEU A 207 5.12 -35.37 -3.27
N TYR A 208 5.13 -34.07 -3.03
CA TYR A 208 4.56 -33.12 -3.97
C TYR A 208 5.27 -33.18 -5.33
N GLN A 209 4.50 -33.40 -6.39
CA GLN A 209 5.00 -33.59 -7.76
C GLN A 209 5.32 -32.26 -8.48
N GLN A 210 4.82 -31.13 -7.97
CA GLN A 210 5.04 -29.82 -8.57
C GLN A 210 6.25 -29.10 -7.98
N GLY A 211 7.07 -28.50 -8.84
CA GLY A 211 8.12 -27.57 -8.44
C GLY A 211 7.56 -26.26 -7.89
N CYS A 212 8.19 -25.72 -6.84
CA CYS A 212 7.69 -24.51 -6.20
C CYS A 212 7.75 -23.26 -7.07
N PHE A 213 8.64 -23.20 -8.06
CA PHE A 213 8.77 -22.03 -8.93
C PHE A 213 7.51 -21.75 -9.74
N GLU A 214 6.93 -22.75 -10.41
CA GLU A 214 5.75 -22.53 -11.25
C GLU A 214 4.55 -22.09 -10.41
N VAL A 215 4.30 -22.77 -9.28
CA VAL A 215 3.20 -22.43 -8.36
C VAL A 215 3.42 -21.06 -7.72
N PHE A 216 4.64 -20.75 -7.29
CA PHE A 216 4.99 -19.45 -6.70
C PHE A 216 4.89 -18.32 -7.73
N ALA A 217 5.34 -18.54 -8.96
CA ALA A 217 5.27 -17.55 -10.02
C ALA A 217 3.82 -17.26 -10.42
N ASP A 218 2.96 -18.29 -10.49
CA ASP A 218 1.54 -18.10 -10.77
C ASP A 218 0.82 -17.37 -9.62
N TRP A 219 1.07 -17.77 -8.37
CA TRP A 219 0.56 -17.09 -7.18
C TRP A 219 0.98 -15.62 -7.14
N LEU A 220 2.26 -15.34 -7.39
CA LEU A 220 2.82 -13.99 -7.44
C LEU A 220 2.19 -13.18 -8.58
N TYR A 221 2.04 -13.76 -9.77
CA TYR A 221 1.44 -13.10 -10.91
C TYR A 221 -0.03 -12.74 -10.65
N HIS A 222 -0.78 -13.62 -9.99
CA HIS A 222 -2.14 -13.33 -9.58
C HIS A 222 -2.21 -12.09 -8.66
N HIS A 223 -1.32 -12.02 -7.67
CA HIS A 223 -1.29 -10.88 -6.73
C HIS A 223 -0.80 -9.59 -7.40
N VAL A 224 0.22 -9.67 -8.25
CA VAL A 224 0.71 -8.53 -9.05
C VAL A 224 -0.37 -8.02 -10.01
N SER A 225 -1.16 -8.92 -10.61
CA SER A 225 -2.28 -8.54 -11.47
C SER A 225 -3.33 -7.73 -10.69
N VAL A 226 -3.70 -8.19 -9.49
CA VAL A 226 -4.62 -7.45 -8.60
C VAL A 226 -4.06 -6.07 -8.24
N MET A 227 -2.76 -5.98 -7.88
CA MET A 227 -2.11 -4.70 -7.61
C MET A 227 -2.13 -3.76 -8.82
N ASN A 228 -1.96 -4.29 -10.03
CA ASN A 228 -2.02 -3.49 -11.26
C ASN A 228 -3.42 -2.91 -11.50
N TRP A 229 -4.49 -3.67 -11.24
CA TRP A 229 -5.87 -3.17 -11.32
C TRP A 229 -6.16 -2.05 -10.29
N ILE A 230 -5.66 -2.21 -9.06
CA ILE A 230 -5.76 -1.17 -8.02
C ILE A 230 -5.02 0.09 -8.46
N SER A 231 -3.80 -0.07 -8.98
CA SER A 231 -3.00 1.02 -9.52
C SER A 231 -3.75 1.74 -10.67
N LEU A 232 -4.27 1.02 -11.65
CA LEU A 232 -5.03 1.63 -12.75
C LEU A 232 -6.24 2.45 -12.26
N THR A 233 -6.94 1.95 -11.24
CA THR A 233 -8.05 2.68 -10.61
C THR A 233 -7.58 3.97 -9.95
N LEU A 234 -6.45 3.93 -9.24
CA LEU A 234 -5.84 5.12 -8.63
C LEU A 234 -5.46 6.16 -9.70
N LEU A 235 -4.87 5.73 -10.81
CA LEU A 235 -4.51 6.60 -11.93
C LEU A 235 -5.74 7.34 -12.49
N PHE A 236 -6.87 6.65 -12.62
CA PHE A 236 -8.11 7.28 -13.06
C PHE A 236 -8.59 8.38 -12.09
N VAL A 237 -8.48 8.14 -10.78
CA VAL A 237 -8.83 9.13 -9.76
C VAL A 237 -7.89 10.33 -9.78
N GLU A 238 -6.59 10.10 -10.01
CA GLU A 238 -5.60 11.18 -10.19
C GLU A 238 -5.95 12.06 -11.40
N LEU A 239 -6.32 11.45 -12.53
CA LEU A 239 -6.74 12.19 -13.73
C LEU A 239 -8.01 13.02 -13.50
N LEU A 240 -9.02 12.47 -12.81
CA LEU A 240 -10.21 13.23 -12.44
C LEU A 240 -9.86 14.42 -11.53
N SER A 241 -9.00 14.19 -10.54
CA SER A 241 -8.52 15.22 -9.62
C SER A 241 -7.74 16.32 -10.35
N LEU A 242 -6.94 15.94 -11.34
CA LEU A 242 -6.18 16.84 -12.21
C LEU A 242 -7.11 17.70 -13.09
N ILE A 243 -8.14 17.10 -13.70
CA ILE A 243 -9.13 17.83 -14.50
C ILE A 243 -9.88 18.86 -13.65
N ILE A 244 -10.24 18.51 -12.41
CA ILE A 244 -10.88 19.42 -11.46
C ILE A 244 -9.91 20.56 -11.10
N ALA A 245 -8.66 20.25 -10.75
CA ALA A 245 -7.65 21.24 -10.39
C ALA A 245 -7.36 22.23 -11.54
N ILE A 246 -7.18 21.74 -12.78
CA ILE A 246 -6.99 22.57 -13.97
C ILE A 246 -8.23 23.44 -14.23
N SER A 247 -9.42 22.86 -14.09
CA SER A 247 -10.67 23.62 -14.21
C SER A 247 -10.74 24.77 -13.21
N LEU A 248 -10.28 24.56 -11.97
CA LEU A 248 -10.24 25.59 -10.93
C LEU A 248 -9.24 26.70 -11.28
N VAL A 249 -8.05 26.37 -11.78
CA VAL A 249 -7.05 27.36 -12.24
C VAL A 249 -7.60 28.21 -13.39
N ASN A 250 -8.28 27.59 -14.35
CA ASN A 250 -8.84 28.29 -15.51
C ASN A 250 -10.00 29.22 -15.14
N SER A 251 -10.82 28.84 -14.16
CA SER A 251 -11.83 29.76 -13.64
C SER A 251 -11.21 30.93 -12.87
N GLU A 252 -10.13 30.72 -12.10
CA GLU A 252 -9.44 31.82 -11.41
C GLU A 252 -8.85 32.83 -12.40
N SER A 253 -8.25 32.39 -13.50
CA SER A 253 -7.75 33.31 -14.54
C SER A 253 -8.87 34.07 -15.23
N PHE A 254 -10.03 33.44 -15.44
CA PHE A 254 -11.22 34.10 -15.96
C PHE A 254 -11.76 35.18 -15.01
N PHE A 255 -11.83 34.90 -13.71
CA PHE A 255 -12.30 35.88 -12.72
C PHE A 255 -11.30 37.03 -12.49
N ALA A 256 -9.98 36.78 -12.59
CA ALA A 256 -8.96 37.82 -12.48
C ALA A 256 -9.06 38.88 -13.60
N GLY A 257 -9.60 38.52 -14.77
CA GLY A 257 -9.88 39.45 -15.87
C GLY A 257 -11.30 40.05 -15.86
N SER A 258 -12.15 39.70 -14.88
CA SER A 258 -13.58 40.07 -14.85
C SER A 258 -13.87 41.26 -13.92
N SER A 259 -14.90 42.06 -14.26
CA SER A 259 -15.32 43.29 -13.55
C SER A 259 -15.68 43.07 -12.06
N GLY A 260 -15.60 44.12 -11.24
CA GLY A 260 -15.71 44.09 -9.77
C GLY A 260 -16.93 43.37 -9.17
N LYS A 261 -18.07 43.37 -9.86
CA LYS A 261 -19.28 42.63 -9.43
C LYS A 261 -19.10 41.11 -9.44
N SER A 262 -18.21 40.61 -10.30
CA SER A 262 -17.82 39.19 -10.40
C SER A 262 -16.91 38.77 -9.23
N ARG A 263 -16.07 39.71 -8.75
CA ARG A 263 -15.18 39.53 -7.60
C ARG A 263 -15.95 39.45 -6.28
N ASP A 264 -17.06 40.19 -6.15
CA ASP A 264 -17.90 40.19 -4.95
C ASP A 264 -18.71 38.87 -4.78
N GLU A 265 -19.13 38.24 -5.89
CA GLU A 265 -19.84 36.96 -5.87
C GLU A 265 -18.89 35.77 -5.64
N TYR A 266 -17.65 35.87 -6.13
CA TYR A 266 -16.54 35.01 -5.73
C TYR A 266 -16.26 35.13 -4.22
N HIS A 267 -16.10 36.35 -3.70
CA HIS A 267 -15.95 36.60 -2.27
C HIS A 267 -17.09 36.03 -1.42
N ARG A 268 -18.33 36.04 -1.92
CA ARG A 268 -19.47 35.45 -1.19
C ARG A 268 -19.36 33.91 -1.05
N CYS A 269 -18.96 33.17 -2.10
CA CYS A 269 -18.71 31.72 -1.99
C CYS A 269 -17.49 31.44 -1.08
N LEU A 270 -16.46 32.30 -1.10
CA LEU A 270 -15.32 32.21 -0.18
C LEU A 270 -15.74 32.38 1.28
N VAL A 271 -16.61 33.35 1.56
CA VAL A 271 -17.16 33.59 2.89
C VAL A 271 -18.02 32.40 3.35
N GLU A 272 -18.86 31.83 2.49
CA GLU A 272 -19.62 30.61 2.85
C GLU A 272 -18.73 29.40 3.17
N LEU A 273 -17.63 29.23 2.44
CA LEU A 273 -16.65 28.17 2.72
C LEU A 273 -15.92 28.42 4.04
N ASN A 274 -15.51 29.65 4.32
CA ASN A 274 -14.92 30.03 5.61
C ASN A 274 -15.92 29.90 6.76
N GLU A 275 -17.21 30.17 6.56
CA GLU A 275 -18.25 29.96 7.58
C GLU A 275 -18.55 28.48 7.84
N MET A 276 -18.30 27.59 6.89
CA MET A 276 -18.35 26.14 7.12
C MET A 276 -17.15 25.67 7.93
N ASP A 277 -15.94 26.11 7.58
CA ASP A 277 -14.71 25.81 8.32
C ASP A 277 -14.77 26.36 9.76
N ALA A 278 -15.25 27.61 9.92
CA ALA A 278 -15.47 28.23 11.22
C ALA A 278 -16.59 27.57 12.04
N ARG A 279 -17.53 26.86 11.40
CA ARG A 279 -18.52 26.03 12.11
C ARG A 279 -17.90 24.71 12.57
N ASP A 280 -17.08 24.06 11.75
CA ASP A 280 -16.36 22.83 12.13
C ASP A 280 -15.39 23.10 13.31
N LEU A 281 -14.66 24.22 13.25
CA LEU A 281 -13.84 24.73 14.36
C LEU A 281 -14.64 25.14 15.59
N ARG A 282 -15.96 25.30 15.51
CA ARG A 282 -16.84 25.57 16.66
C ARG A 282 -17.44 24.28 17.23
N VAL A 283 -17.46 23.20 16.47
CA VAL A 283 -17.89 21.86 16.92
C VAL A 283 -16.77 21.17 17.71
N GLN A 284 -15.50 21.37 17.34
CA GLN A 284 -14.36 20.77 18.07
C GLN A 284 -13.98 21.36 19.45
N PRO A 285 -14.29 22.61 19.87
CA PRO A 285 -13.83 23.14 21.17
C PRO A 285 -14.83 22.98 22.33
N MET A 286 -16.09 22.58 22.11
CA MET A 286 -17.11 22.61 23.17
C MET A 286 -17.41 21.27 23.86
N ASP A 287 -16.89 20.14 23.38
CA ASP A 287 -17.08 18.84 24.07
C ASP A 287 -16.09 18.61 25.23
N ARG A 288 -15.24 19.59 25.60
CA ARG A 288 -14.25 19.42 26.68
C ARG A 288 -14.38 20.37 27.87
N ILE A 289 -15.52 21.04 28.05
CA ILE A 289 -15.75 21.94 29.20
C ILE A 289 -16.88 21.46 30.13
N GLY A 290 -17.63 20.40 29.76
CA GLY A 290 -18.77 19.89 30.53
C GLY A 290 -18.45 18.99 31.73
N ASP A 291 -17.31 18.30 31.76
CA ASP A 291 -17.09 17.17 32.68
C ASP A 291 -16.34 17.48 33.99
N ALA A 292 -16.24 18.75 34.41
CA ALA A 292 -15.47 19.11 35.61
C ALA A 292 -16.24 19.93 36.66
N ARG A 293 -17.58 19.98 36.62
CA ARG A 293 -18.32 20.67 37.69
C ARG A 293 -19.68 20.04 37.98
N GLN A 294 -19.66 18.95 38.76
CA GLN A 294 -20.76 18.57 39.66
C GLN A 294 -20.29 17.46 40.61
N ASP A 295 -19.55 17.85 41.66
CA ASP A 295 -19.61 17.15 42.95
C ASP A 295 -20.36 18.07 43.92
N PRO A 296 -21.55 17.68 44.43
CA PRO A 296 -22.27 18.45 45.41
C PRO A 296 -21.73 18.17 46.81
N LEU A 297 -21.07 19.18 47.40
CA LEU A 297 -21.03 19.38 48.84
C LEU A 297 -22.35 20.04 49.25
N ASP A 298 -23.17 19.31 50.02
CA ASP A 298 -23.74 19.76 51.30
C ASP A 298 -25.04 19.01 51.63
N ASN A 299 -24.95 18.13 52.62
CA ASN A 299 -26.04 17.74 53.51
C ASN A 299 -25.43 17.12 54.78
N VAL A 300 -24.91 17.97 55.68
CA VAL A 300 -24.77 17.64 57.11
C VAL A 300 -25.01 18.91 57.94
N HIS A 301 -26.16 18.89 58.62
CA HIS A 301 -26.60 19.68 59.80
C HIS A 301 -26.76 21.21 59.71
#